data_AF-A0A1U8Q3F5-F1
#
_entry.id   AF-A0A1U8Q3F5-F1
#
_cell.length_a   1.000
_cell.length_b   1.000
_cell.length_c   1.000
_cell.angle_alpha   90.00
_cell.angle_beta   90.00
_cell.angle_gamma   90.00
#
_symmetry.space_group_name_H-M   'P 1'
#
loop_
_entity.id
_entity.type
_entity.pdbx_description
1 polymer ?
#
loop_
_entity_poly.entity_id
_entity_poly.type
_entity_poly.pdbx_seq_one_letter_code
_entity_poly.pdbx_strand_id
1 'polypeptide(L)'
;MLFFFVQLPMVSRSGYLNSLIFNRRNNGEADAGMSVPIIQLDSLPGGCQTFELVVKFCYGLSVNLTGSNIAPLYCAAHFLEMGEDLKQGNLISRTEAFLSFLMLSSWKDMFRILKNCEAISAWAEELKILERCSESIAWKACMDPQAISCGDDEAQCLNVLTNNFNESKINTKDGAVGSHTEAESNWWFEDVSRLRIDHFIKVINAVKNRGMRSDVIGSCIIKWTEKWLLRIKKNIHDHLNEEPRVTIESLVKVLPTEKDSVCCNFLLHLLKVGMVMNINPELLMVLEKRVALLLESCSAGDLMVKNHHGDKDSVYDANLIIRVVEAYVSCVSSNSISRISVVASVVDEYLALVSMDSNLSVKSFQLLAEALPEAARSCHDRLYRAMDAYLKSHPILTEEERESVCRAMDYHKLSQEARKHAMRNDRLPSNFMVRFILLDHLNMARSMVDDTSRFQRTKTQAFITVSKSPAKNLIRTQKELEIMKQEVKRLKLQLNDLQLCRLELQKKVKRGAR
;
A
#
# COMPACT_ATOMS: atom_id res chain seq x y z
N MET A 1 -36.90 26.53 13.25
CA MET A 1 -36.68 27.67 14.16
C MET A 1 -37.30 28.90 13.54
N LEU A 2 -38.04 29.71 14.30
CA LEU A 2 -38.71 30.91 13.79
C LEU A 2 -37.90 32.16 14.18
N PHE A 3 -37.69 33.07 13.22
CA PHE A 3 -37.02 34.35 13.44
C PHE A 3 -37.98 35.48 13.07
N PHE A 4 -38.01 36.53 13.89
CA PHE A 4 -38.78 37.75 13.62
C PHE A 4 -37.81 38.91 13.39
N PHE A 5 -37.97 39.61 12.27
CA PHE A 5 -37.11 40.74 11.90
C PHE A 5 -37.86 41.77 11.05
N VAL A 6 -37.29 42.96 10.97
CA VAL A 6 -37.73 44.08 10.13
C VAL A 6 -37.20 43.81 8.72
N GLN A 7 -38.07 44.00 7.74
CA GLN A 7 -37.78 43.68 6.34
C GLN A 7 -36.62 44.50 5.76
N LEU A 8 -36.58 45.81 6.06
CA LEU A 8 -35.67 46.77 5.42
C LEU A 8 -34.17 46.45 5.61
N PRO A 9 -33.68 46.18 6.84
CA PRO A 9 -32.29 45.81 7.06
C PRO A 9 -31.85 44.54 6.30
N MET A 10 -32.73 43.55 6.20
CA MET A 10 -32.43 42.29 5.51
C MET A 10 -32.45 42.44 3.98
N VAL A 11 -33.49 43.08 3.45
CA VAL A 11 -33.69 43.27 2.01
C VAL A 11 -32.63 44.17 1.40
N SER A 12 -32.19 45.22 2.12
CA SER A 12 -31.14 46.12 1.65
C SER A 12 -29.76 45.44 1.48
N ARG A 13 -29.58 44.23 2.02
CA ARG A 13 -28.29 43.52 2.09
C ARG A 13 -28.30 42.17 1.38
N SER A 14 -29.47 41.59 1.09
CA SER A 14 -29.63 40.28 0.45
C SER A 14 -30.44 40.38 -0.83
N GLY A 15 -29.83 40.00 -1.96
CA GLY A 15 -30.49 39.95 -3.26
C GLY A 15 -31.59 38.89 -3.29
N TYR A 16 -31.31 37.72 -2.72
CA TYR A 16 -32.24 36.61 -2.65
C TYR A 16 -33.53 36.95 -1.90
N LEU A 17 -33.41 37.55 -0.69
CA LEU A 17 -34.58 37.96 0.08
C LEU A 17 -35.35 39.09 -0.60
N ASN A 18 -34.65 40.03 -1.25
CA ASN A 18 -35.29 41.09 -2.02
C ASN A 18 -36.14 40.50 -3.17
N SER A 19 -35.58 39.57 -3.93
CA SER A 19 -36.26 38.87 -5.03
C SER A 19 -37.46 38.06 -4.55
N LEU A 20 -37.33 37.33 -3.43
CA LEU A 20 -38.44 36.56 -2.86
C LEU A 20 -39.62 37.45 -2.45
N ILE A 21 -39.34 38.59 -1.80
CA ILE A 21 -40.40 39.51 -1.38
C ILE A 21 -41.03 40.21 -2.58
N PHE A 22 -40.23 40.58 -3.58
CA PHE A 22 -40.73 41.16 -4.83
C PHE A 22 -41.66 40.19 -5.58
N ASN A 23 -41.25 38.93 -5.73
CA ASN A 23 -42.06 37.90 -6.40
C ASN A 23 -43.37 37.62 -5.66
N ARG A 24 -43.36 37.60 -4.33
CA ARG A 24 -44.58 37.46 -3.53
C ARG A 24 -45.56 38.61 -3.75
N ARG A 25 -45.02 39.84 -3.82
CA ARG A 25 -45.83 41.05 -4.07
C ARG A 25 -46.46 41.01 -5.47
N ASN A 26 -45.79 40.44 -6.46
CA ASN A 26 -46.29 40.31 -7.84
C ASN A 26 -47.29 39.17 -8.02
N ASN A 27 -47.15 38.07 -7.26
CA ASN A 27 -48.02 36.89 -7.39
C ASN A 27 -49.38 37.02 -6.68
N GLY A 28 -49.73 38.19 -6.15
CA GLY A 28 -51.09 38.45 -5.62
C GLY A 28 -51.40 37.79 -4.28
N GLU A 29 -50.44 37.22 -3.55
CA GLU A 29 -50.60 36.81 -2.14
C GLU A 29 -50.65 38.03 -1.18
N ALA A 30 -51.24 39.13 -1.62
CA ALA A 30 -51.41 40.35 -0.82
C ALA A 30 -52.71 40.36 -0.02
N ASP A 31 -53.59 39.37 -0.18
CA ASP A 31 -54.92 39.36 0.44
C ASP A 31 -55.05 38.31 1.56
N ALA A 32 -54.66 38.73 2.76
CA ALA A 32 -55.48 38.64 3.96
C ALA A 32 -54.80 39.50 5.06
N GLY A 33 -55.41 40.63 5.39
CA GLY A 33 -54.90 41.58 6.37
C GLY A 33 -54.48 40.92 7.68
N MET A 34 -53.42 41.48 8.28
CA MET A 34 -52.89 41.19 9.63
C MET A 34 -51.99 39.97 9.82
N SER A 35 -51.56 39.25 8.78
CA SER A 35 -50.52 38.21 8.95
C SER A 35 -49.14 38.72 8.55
N VAL A 36 -48.15 38.56 9.46
CA VAL A 36 -46.74 38.86 9.18
C VAL A 36 -46.28 37.92 8.06
N PRO A 37 -45.64 38.41 6.98
CA PRO A 37 -45.22 37.56 5.87
C PRO A 37 -44.21 36.51 6.37
N ILE A 38 -44.61 35.24 6.38
CA ILE A 38 -43.73 34.12 6.71
C ILE A 38 -42.97 33.74 5.43
N ILE A 39 -41.64 33.70 5.51
CA ILE A 39 -40.74 33.23 4.45
C ILE A 39 -40.13 31.92 4.92
N GLN A 40 -40.30 30.85 4.14
CA GLN A 40 -39.66 29.56 4.40
C GLN A 40 -38.33 29.52 3.66
N LEU A 41 -37.25 29.30 4.42
CA LEU A 41 -35.89 29.13 3.90
C LEU A 41 -35.50 27.67 4.14
N ASP A 42 -35.97 26.81 3.25
CA ASP A 42 -35.64 25.40 3.28
C ASP A 42 -34.26 25.25 2.61
N SER A 43 -33.24 24.83 3.36
CA SER A 43 -31.85 24.56 2.90
C SER A 43 -30.80 25.66 3.09
N LEU A 44 -30.92 26.56 4.07
CA LEU A 44 -29.83 27.49 4.37
C LEU A 44 -28.57 26.73 4.84
N PRO A 45 -27.40 26.89 4.18
CA PRO A 45 -26.16 26.26 4.63
C PRO A 45 -25.76 26.78 6.01
N GLY A 46 -25.36 25.86 6.90
CA GLY A 46 -25.00 26.21 8.28
C GLY A 46 -26.17 26.38 9.25
N GLY A 47 -27.40 26.19 8.80
CA GLY A 47 -28.59 26.16 9.64
C GLY A 47 -28.90 27.47 10.36
N CYS A 48 -29.71 27.37 11.41
CA CYS A 48 -30.25 28.53 12.11
C CYS A 48 -29.19 29.38 12.84
N GLN A 49 -28.12 28.76 13.34
CA GLN A 49 -27.04 29.47 14.03
C GLN A 49 -26.30 30.42 13.07
N THR A 50 -26.09 29.97 11.84
CA THR A 50 -25.47 30.79 10.79
C THR A 50 -26.41 31.92 10.38
N PHE A 51 -27.71 31.64 10.25
CA PHE A 51 -28.71 32.67 9.96
C PHE A 51 -28.75 33.78 11.02
N GLU A 52 -28.62 33.43 12.30
CA GLU A 52 -28.57 34.42 13.38
C GLU A 52 -27.40 35.40 13.20
N LEU A 53 -26.23 34.91 12.77
CA LEU A 53 -25.07 35.76 12.47
C LEU A 53 -25.33 36.67 11.26
N VAL A 54 -26.00 36.15 10.22
CA VAL A 54 -26.42 36.96 9.06
C VAL A 54 -27.37 38.07 9.49
N VAL A 55 -28.37 37.75 10.31
CA VAL A 55 -29.32 38.75 10.83
C VAL A 55 -28.58 39.81 11.65
N LYS A 56 -27.68 39.41 12.56
CA LYS A 56 -26.85 40.36 13.33
C LYS A 56 -26.07 41.30 12.40
N PHE A 57 -25.48 40.78 11.33
CA PHE A 57 -24.78 41.59 10.33
C PHE A 57 -25.71 42.59 9.62
N CYS A 58 -26.88 42.15 9.17
CA CYS A 58 -27.85 43.01 8.46
C CYS A 58 -28.32 44.18 9.32
N TYR A 59 -28.46 43.96 10.63
CA TYR A 59 -28.81 44.99 11.62
C TYR A 59 -27.63 45.89 12.03
N GLY A 60 -26.44 45.68 11.48
CA GLY A 60 -25.25 46.48 11.78
C GLY A 60 -24.52 46.08 13.07
N LEU A 61 -24.84 44.92 13.66
CA LEU A 61 -24.12 44.40 14.82
C LEU A 61 -22.78 43.79 14.41
N SER A 62 -21.79 43.83 15.29
CA SER A 62 -20.49 43.21 15.05
C SER A 62 -20.60 41.68 15.06
N VAL A 63 -20.27 41.05 13.93
CA VAL A 63 -20.19 39.60 13.81
C VAL A 63 -18.76 39.14 14.09
N ASN A 64 -18.60 38.32 15.13
CA ASN A 64 -17.33 37.70 15.48
C ASN A 64 -17.05 36.53 14.54
N LEU A 65 -16.13 36.73 13.60
CA LEU A 65 -15.72 35.70 12.65
C LEU A 65 -14.66 34.80 13.28
N THR A 66 -14.84 33.48 13.17
CA THR A 66 -13.94 32.45 13.70
C THR A 66 -13.81 31.32 12.69
N GLY A 67 -12.77 30.48 12.82
CA GLY A 67 -12.60 29.30 11.98
C GLY A 67 -13.75 28.28 12.07
N SER A 68 -14.61 28.37 13.10
CA SER A 68 -15.78 27.48 13.22
C SER A 68 -17.03 27.97 12.49
N ASN A 69 -17.19 29.28 12.33
CA ASN A 69 -18.40 29.85 11.70
C ASN A 69 -18.16 30.36 10.28
N ILE A 70 -16.90 30.57 9.88
CA ILE A 70 -16.58 31.25 8.62
C ILE A 70 -17.06 30.50 7.39
N ALA A 71 -16.87 29.17 7.31
CA ALA A 71 -17.29 28.40 6.14
C ALA A 71 -18.82 28.35 5.99
N PRO A 72 -19.59 28.00 7.04
CA PRO A 72 -21.05 28.10 6.99
C PRO A 72 -21.55 29.50 6.62
N LEU A 73 -20.95 30.55 7.20
CA LEU A 73 -21.33 31.94 6.96
C LEU A 73 -21.01 32.39 5.53
N TYR A 74 -19.87 31.97 4.98
CA TYR A 74 -19.50 32.23 3.59
C TYR A 74 -20.50 31.57 2.63
N CYS A 75 -20.85 30.30 2.85
CA CYS A 75 -21.87 29.62 2.07
C CYS A 75 -23.24 30.30 2.18
N ALA A 76 -23.64 30.72 3.39
CA ALA A 76 -24.91 31.41 3.61
C ALA A 76 -24.94 32.79 2.94
N ALA A 77 -23.81 33.51 2.93
CA ALA A 77 -23.68 34.80 2.25
C ALA A 77 -23.86 34.67 0.74
N HIS A 78 -23.30 33.61 0.14
CA HIS A 78 -23.51 33.28 -1.27
C HIS A 78 -24.95 32.85 -1.58
N PHE A 79 -25.54 31.97 -0.77
CA PHE A 79 -26.94 31.58 -0.91
C PHE A 79 -27.91 32.77 -0.86
N LEU A 80 -27.63 33.74 0.02
CA LEU A 80 -28.46 34.94 0.18
C LEU A 80 -28.11 36.07 -0.79
N GLU A 81 -27.17 35.85 -1.71
CA GLU A 81 -26.69 36.82 -2.70
C GLU A 81 -26.27 38.14 -2.05
N MET A 82 -25.49 38.07 -0.95
CA MET A 82 -25.02 39.23 -0.19
C MET A 82 -23.72 39.80 -0.77
N GLY A 83 -23.77 40.13 -2.06
CA GLY A 83 -22.64 40.65 -2.84
C GLY A 83 -22.34 42.14 -2.61
N GLU A 84 -21.22 42.61 -3.16
CA GLU A 84 -20.81 44.02 -3.07
C GLU A 84 -21.74 44.96 -3.84
N ASP A 85 -22.45 44.45 -4.85
CA ASP A 85 -23.39 45.22 -5.68
C ASP A 85 -24.49 45.91 -4.88
N LEU A 86 -24.87 45.32 -3.74
CA LEU A 86 -25.90 45.88 -2.85
C LEU A 86 -25.32 46.94 -1.91
N LYS A 87 -24.12 46.69 -1.38
CA LYS A 87 -23.42 47.61 -0.48
C LYS A 87 -21.93 47.23 -0.38
N GLN A 88 -21.06 48.23 -0.44
CA GLN A 88 -19.61 48.02 -0.25
C GLN A 88 -19.32 47.28 1.06
N GLY A 89 -18.45 46.26 1.00
CA GLY A 89 -18.08 45.46 2.17
C GLY A 89 -19.25 44.62 2.71
N ASN A 90 -20.11 44.11 1.82
CA ASN A 90 -21.17 43.19 2.21
C ASN A 90 -20.61 41.85 2.71
N LEU A 91 -21.48 40.96 3.16
CA LEU A 91 -21.07 39.77 3.89
C LEU A 91 -20.12 38.87 3.07
N ILE A 92 -20.33 38.72 1.75
CA ILE A 92 -19.47 37.89 0.89
C ILE A 92 -18.02 38.40 0.91
N SER A 93 -17.76 39.68 0.62
CA SER A 93 -16.38 40.17 0.57
C SER A 93 -15.70 40.20 1.94
N ARG A 94 -16.47 40.47 3.01
CA ARG A 94 -15.94 40.42 4.38
C ARG A 94 -15.55 38.99 4.80
N THR A 95 -16.37 38.00 4.47
CA THR A 95 -16.10 36.59 4.77
C THR A 95 -14.98 36.03 3.90
N GLU A 96 -14.91 36.42 2.63
CA GLU A 96 -13.82 36.05 1.70
C GLU A 96 -12.46 36.57 2.16
N ALA A 97 -12.39 37.84 2.57
CA ALA A 97 -11.16 38.44 3.09
C ALA A 97 -10.68 37.74 4.36
N PHE A 98 -11.59 37.42 5.28
CA PHE A 98 -11.25 36.73 6.52
C PHE A 98 -10.87 35.26 6.29
N LEU A 99 -11.56 34.56 5.38
CA LEU A 99 -11.22 33.20 4.99
C LEU A 99 -9.81 33.13 4.38
N SER A 100 -9.49 34.05 3.46
CA SER A 100 -8.16 34.18 2.86
C SER A 100 -7.09 34.49 3.90
N PHE A 101 -7.40 35.37 4.86
CA PHE A 101 -6.50 35.67 5.97
C PHE A 101 -6.22 34.43 6.83
N LEU A 102 -7.25 33.66 7.21
CA LEU A 102 -7.08 32.45 8.01
C LEU A 102 -6.27 31.37 7.28
N MET A 103 -6.50 31.21 5.98
CA MET A 103 -5.72 30.27 5.16
C MET A 103 -4.22 30.59 5.21
N LEU A 104 -3.86 31.87 5.21
CA LEU A 104 -2.47 32.31 5.29
C LEU A 104 -1.91 32.22 6.72
N SER A 105 -2.66 32.69 7.73
CA SER A 105 -2.12 32.93 9.08
C SER A 105 -2.17 31.72 10.01
N SER A 106 -3.23 30.90 9.97
CA SER A 106 -3.50 29.93 11.04
C SER A 106 -3.52 28.49 10.53
N TRP A 107 -2.75 27.61 11.17
CA TRP A 107 -2.78 26.17 10.88
C TRP A 107 -4.01 25.50 11.50
N LYS A 108 -4.22 25.69 12.81
CA LYS A 108 -5.31 25.08 13.57
C LYS A 108 -6.70 25.46 13.02
N ASP A 109 -6.87 26.69 12.56
CA ASP A 109 -8.15 27.15 12.01
C ASP A 109 -8.51 26.49 10.69
N MET A 110 -7.55 26.09 9.85
CA MET A 110 -7.85 25.37 8.61
C MET A 110 -8.52 24.03 8.89
N PHE A 111 -8.04 23.27 9.89
CA PHE A 111 -8.68 22.01 10.30
C PHE A 111 -10.05 22.24 10.92
N ARG A 112 -10.23 23.35 11.65
CA ARG A 112 -11.53 23.75 12.18
C ARG A 112 -12.51 24.09 11.05
N ILE A 113 -12.05 24.79 10.01
CA ILE A 113 -12.85 25.09 8.81
C ILE A 113 -13.25 23.79 8.11
N LEU A 114 -12.28 22.92 7.81
CA LEU A 114 -12.52 21.63 7.17
C LEU A 114 -13.54 20.78 7.91
N LYS A 115 -13.45 20.73 9.24
CA LYS A 115 -14.42 20.00 10.06
C LYS A 115 -15.84 20.57 9.96
N ASN A 116 -15.99 21.89 9.85
CA ASN A 116 -17.31 22.50 9.69
C ASN A 116 -17.85 22.37 8.26
N CYS A 117 -16.97 22.20 7.26
CA CYS A 117 -17.38 21.87 5.89
C CYS A 117 -18.08 20.51 5.79
N GLU A 118 -17.88 19.59 6.75
CA GLU A 118 -18.53 18.27 6.77
C GLU A 118 -20.06 18.37 6.81
N ALA A 119 -20.61 19.40 7.47
CA ALA A 119 -22.05 19.63 7.58
C ALA A 119 -22.66 20.35 6.36
N ILE A 120 -21.83 20.93 5.49
CA ILE A 120 -22.23 21.79 4.35
C ILE A 120 -21.53 21.38 3.05
N SER A 121 -21.23 20.09 2.91
CA SER A 121 -20.32 19.56 1.89
C SER A 121 -20.62 20.02 0.47
N ALA A 122 -21.88 20.00 0.03
CA ALA A 122 -22.27 20.43 -1.32
C ALA A 122 -21.89 21.90 -1.62
N TRP A 123 -22.21 22.82 -0.71
CA TRP A 123 -21.86 24.24 -0.84
C TRP A 123 -20.35 24.48 -0.71
N ALA A 124 -19.68 23.74 0.18
CA ALA A 124 -18.24 23.87 0.36
C ALA A 124 -17.44 23.40 -0.87
N GLU A 125 -17.96 22.42 -1.62
CA GLU A 125 -17.40 21.96 -2.89
C GLU A 125 -17.64 22.97 -4.02
N GLU A 126 -18.88 23.45 -4.17
CA GLU A 126 -19.23 24.46 -5.18
C GLU A 126 -18.36 25.73 -5.05
N LEU A 127 -18.19 26.20 -3.81
CA LEU A 127 -17.41 27.39 -3.50
C LEU A 127 -15.91 27.14 -3.32
N LYS A 128 -15.44 25.91 -3.59
CA LYS A 128 -14.02 25.50 -3.55
C LYS A 128 -13.31 25.78 -2.22
N ILE A 129 -14.04 25.87 -1.11
CA ILE A 129 -13.44 26.14 0.22
C ILE A 129 -12.47 25.02 0.60
N LEU A 130 -12.90 23.79 0.36
CA LEU A 130 -12.18 22.57 0.69
C LEU A 130 -10.90 22.42 -0.15
N GLU A 131 -10.94 22.78 -1.43
CA GLU A 131 -9.76 22.81 -2.32
C GLU A 131 -8.75 23.84 -1.83
N ARG A 132 -9.18 25.08 -1.58
CA ARG A 132 -8.32 26.17 -1.07
C ARG A 132 -7.69 25.84 0.29
N CYS A 133 -8.46 25.26 1.22
CA CYS A 133 -7.94 24.80 2.51
C CYS A 133 -6.91 23.68 2.33
N SER A 134 -7.19 22.70 1.46
CA SER A 134 -6.27 21.60 1.18
C SER A 134 -4.98 22.08 0.55
N GLU A 135 -5.05 23.03 -0.39
CA GLU A 135 -3.88 23.64 -1.03
C GLU A 135 -3.05 24.47 -0.05
N SER A 136 -3.69 25.21 0.87
CA SER A 136 -2.97 25.97 1.90
C SER A 136 -2.28 25.04 2.91
N ILE A 137 -2.97 23.99 3.36
CA ILE A 137 -2.38 22.93 4.19
C ILE A 137 -1.19 22.29 3.48
N ALA A 138 -1.36 21.93 2.20
CA ALA A 138 -0.30 21.35 1.40
C ALA A 138 0.88 22.29 1.26
N TRP A 139 0.64 23.58 1.00
CA TRP A 139 1.70 24.58 0.94
C TRP A 139 2.47 24.66 2.26
N LYS A 140 1.78 24.82 3.38
CA LYS A 140 2.41 24.89 4.72
C LYS A 140 3.14 23.58 5.08
N ALA A 141 2.59 22.43 4.76
CA ALA A 141 3.21 21.13 5.04
C ALA A 141 4.46 20.86 4.18
N CYS A 142 4.51 21.41 2.95
CA CYS A 142 5.66 21.28 2.05
C CYS A 142 6.76 22.32 2.29
N MET A 143 6.51 23.34 3.11
CA MET A 143 7.54 24.28 3.56
C MET A 143 8.36 23.67 4.71
N ASP A 144 9.65 23.99 4.75
CA ASP A 144 10.56 23.52 5.80
C ASP A 144 9.99 23.84 7.21
N PRO A 145 9.88 22.86 8.13
CA PRO A 145 9.39 23.07 9.50
C PRO A 145 10.09 24.23 10.23
N GLN A 146 11.35 24.52 9.89
CA GLN A 146 12.14 25.63 10.45
C GLN A 146 11.62 27.02 10.04
N ALA A 147 10.84 27.12 8.95
CA ALA A 147 10.25 28.37 8.49
C ALA A 147 8.87 28.68 9.10
N ILE A 148 8.29 27.76 9.89
CA ILE A 148 6.92 27.84 10.41
C ILE A 148 6.88 28.25 11.90
N SER A 149 8.03 28.47 12.57
CA SER A 149 8.02 29.08 13.90
C SER A 149 7.72 30.58 13.82
N CYS A 150 6.49 30.92 13.48
CA CYS A 150 5.93 32.25 13.68
C CYS A 150 5.17 32.23 15.01
N GLY A 151 5.54 33.16 15.89
CA GLY A 151 5.23 33.19 17.33
C GLY A 151 3.76 33.12 17.70
N ASP A 152 3.45 32.47 18.83
CA ASP A 152 3.40 33.13 20.13
C ASP A 152 3.06 32.10 21.24
N ASP A 153 3.88 32.09 22.30
CA ASP A 153 3.55 31.83 23.71
C ASP A 153 2.65 30.66 24.14
N GLU A 154 2.96 29.41 23.78
CA GLU A 154 2.46 28.20 24.51
C GLU A 154 3.51 27.07 24.63
N ALA A 155 4.80 27.34 24.41
CA ALA A 155 5.87 26.35 24.46
C ALA A 155 6.28 25.89 25.88
N GLN A 156 5.38 25.94 26.87
CA GLN A 156 5.69 25.56 28.26
C GLN A 156 4.79 24.48 28.89
N CYS A 157 3.87 23.85 28.16
CA CYS A 157 2.91 22.92 28.77
C CYS A 157 2.86 21.48 28.22
N LEU A 158 3.88 20.97 27.52
CA LEU A 158 3.86 19.57 27.01
C LEU A 158 4.94 18.62 27.56
N ASN A 159 5.76 19.05 28.51
CA ASN A 159 6.73 18.14 29.17
C ASN A 159 6.15 17.34 30.38
N VAL A 160 4.82 17.26 30.57
CA VAL A 160 4.25 16.68 31.81
C VAL A 160 3.35 15.45 31.62
N LEU A 161 2.96 15.01 30.40
CA LEU A 161 2.02 13.87 30.27
C LEU A 161 2.41 12.76 29.28
N THR A 162 3.67 12.31 29.30
CA THR A 162 4.03 11.00 28.72
C THR A 162 5.08 10.28 29.58
N ASN A 163 4.79 10.13 30.86
CA ASN A 163 5.32 9.00 31.63
C ASN A 163 4.13 8.09 31.97
N ASN A 164 4.31 6.79 31.69
CA ASN A 164 3.44 5.65 32.00
C ASN A 164 2.58 5.13 30.84
N PHE A 165 3.22 4.51 29.84
CA PHE A 165 2.81 3.19 29.37
C PHE A 165 4.07 2.34 29.15
N ASN A 166 4.10 1.19 29.81
CA ASN A 166 5.26 0.32 29.97
C ASN A 166 5.73 -0.28 28.64
N GLU A 167 6.95 0.05 28.21
CA GLU A 167 7.79 -0.83 27.41
C GLU A 167 8.99 -1.26 28.24
N SER A 168 9.04 -2.57 28.51
CA SER A 168 10.17 -3.22 29.15
C SER A 168 11.38 -3.23 28.19
N LYS A 169 12.33 -2.35 28.52
CA LYS A 169 13.77 -2.40 28.16
C LYS A 169 14.32 -3.83 28.01
N ILE A 170 14.96 -4.08 26.87
CA ILE A 170 16.25 -4.79 26.84
C ILE A 170 17.24 -3.89 26.11
N ASN A 171 18.24 -3.42 26.85
CA ASN A 171 19.33 -2.58 26.37
C ASN A 171 20.29 -3.42 25.50
N THR A 172 20.74 -2.88 24.37
CA THR A 172 22.14 -2.97 23.98
C THR A 172 22.57 -1.61 23.43
N LYS A 173 23.58 -1.04 24.06
CA LYS A 173 24.29 0.16 23.62
C LYS A 173 25.16 -0.25 22.43
N ASP A 174 25.14 0.53 21.36
CA ASP A 174 26.35 0.98 20.67
C ASP A 174 26.00 2.10 19.69
N GLY A 175 26.89 3.10 19.63
CA GLY A 175 26.63 4.38 18.99
C GLY A 175 26.69 4.34 17.46
N ALA A 176 25.76 5.05 16.84
CA ALA A 176 25.95 5.68 15.53
C ALA A 176 25.08 6.94 15.43
N VAL A 177 25.73 8.01 15.00
CA VAL A 177 25.27 9.37 14.71
C VAL A 177 23.94 9.42 13.94
N GLY A 178 23.01 10.28 14.38
CA GLY A 178 21.89 10.79 13.57
C GLY A 178 20.46 10.45 14.06
N SER A 179 20.05 10.96 15.22
CA SER A 179 18.66 10.84 15.73
C SER A 179 18.04 12.22 16.03
N HIS A 180 18.14 13.13 15.07
CA HIS A 180 17.45 14.42 15.09
C HIS A 180 16.84 14.65 13.70
N THR A 181 15.77 13.92 13.32
CA THR A 181 15.06 14.20 12.05
C THR A 181 13.66 13.57 11.89
N GLU A 182 13.30 12.48 12.58
CA GLU A 182 12.00 11.82 12.32
C GLU A 182 10.80 12.48 13.02
N ALA A 183 11.01 13.03 14.23
CA ALA A 183 9.95 13.71 14.97
C ALA A 183 9.58 15.08 14.34
N GLU A 184 10.54 15.75 13.72
CA GLU A 184 10.35 17.07 13.09
C GLU A 184 9.63 16.98 11.74
N SER A 185 9.76 15.87 11.00
CA SER A 185 9.08 15.69 9.70
C SER A 185 7.58 15.36 9.82
N ASN A 186 7.10 14.97 11.00
CA ASN A 186 5.76 14.37 11.20
C ASN A 186 4.79 15.26 11.99
N TRP A 187 5.15 16.53 12.24
CA TRP A 187 4.41 17.46 13.09
C TRP A 187 2.93 17.63 12.70
N TRP A 188 2.62 17.56 11.40
CA TRP A 188 1.27 17.79 10.86
C TRP A 188 0.37 16.54 10.82
N PHE A 189 0.94 15.34 11.03
CA PHE A 189 0.18 14.10 10.88
C PHE A 189 -0.95 13.96 11.90
N GLU A 190 -0.76 14.49 13.11
CA GLU A 190 -1.77 14.45 14.17
C GLU A 190 -3.06 15.18 13.78
N ASP A 191 -2.94 16.35 13.17
CA ASP A 191 -4.08 17.17 12.78
C ASP A 191 -4.79 16.59 11.56
N VAL A 192 -4.04 16.13 10.56
CA VAL A 192 -4.60 15.47 9.37
C VAL A 192 -5.28 14.14 9.71
N SER A 193 -4.79 13.41 10.72
CA SER A 193 -5.42 12.17 11.22
C SER A 193 -6.82 12.35 11.81
N ARG A 194 -7.25 13.60 12.11
CA ARG A 194 -8.57 13.89 12.68
C ARG A 194 -9.64 14.09 11.62
N LEU A 195 -9.24 14.29 10.36
CA LEU A 195 -10.16 14.51 9.25
C LEU A 195 -10.88 13.22 8.86
N ARG A 196 -12.14 13.37 8.42
CA ARG A 196 -12.86 12.33 7.69
C ARG A 196 -12.12 11.93 6.41
N ILE A 197 -12.43 10.74 5.89
CA ILE A 197 -11.74 10.18 4.72
C ILE A 197 -11.80 11.10 3.49
N ASP A 198 -12.95 11.72 3.21
CA ASP A 198 -13.16 12.57 2.03
C ASP A 198 -12.29 13.84 2.06
N HIS A 199 -12.19 14.47 3.24
CA HIS A 199 -11.31 15.61 3.47
C HIS A 199 -9.84 15.22 3.52
N PHE A 200 -9.52 14.10 4.17
CA PHE A 200 -8.16 13.55 4.24
C PHE A 200 -7.58 13.34 2.84
N ILE A 201 -8.35 12.72 1.94
CA ILE A 201 -7.92 12.44 0.57
C ILE A 201 -7.64 13.72 -0.22
N LYS A 202 -8.47 14.75 -0.07
CA LYS A 202 -8.24 16.04 -0.74
C LYS A 202 -6.96 16.71 -0.26
N VAL A 203 -6.68 16.65 1.05
CA VAL A 203 -5.42 17.15 1.62
C VAL A 203 -4.23 16.34 1.09
N ILE A 204 -4.28 15.01 1.11
CA ILE A 204 -3.18 14.17 0.61
C ILE A 204 -2.94 14.37 -0.88
N ASN A 205 -3.98 14.50 -1.70
CA ASN A 205 -3.83 14.80 -3.13
C ASN A 205 -3.21 16.19 -3.35
N ALA A 206 -3.59 17.19 -2.57
CA ALA A 206 -2.96 18.51 -2.64
C ALA A 206 -1.47 18.46 -2.25
N VAL A 207 -1.12 17.72 -1.20
CA VAL A 207 0.27 17.49 -0.75
C VAL A 207 1.07 16.75 -1.83
N LYS A 208 0.48 15.73 -2.46
CA LYS A 208 1.08 14.98 -3.57
C LYS A 208 1.34 15.87 -4.78
N ASN A 209 0.37 16.70 -5.17
CA ASN A 209 0.50 17.62 -6.31
C ASN A 209 1.57 18.70 -6.09
N ARG A 210 1.92 18.99 -4.84
CA ARG A 210 3.02 19.91 -4.47
C ARG A 210 4.41 19.26 -4.50
N GLY A 211 4.50 17.95 -4.77
CA GLY A 211 5.78 17.24 -4.89
C GLY A 211 6.36 16.75 -3.56
N MET A 212 5.54 16.58 -2.53
CA MET A 212 5.98 15.93 -1.29
C MET A 212 6.50 14.52 -1.56
N ARG A 213 7.55 14.12 -0.84
CA ARG A 213 8.16 12.79 -0.99
C ARG A 213 7.15 11.67 -0.67
N SER A 214 7.17 10.61 -1.46
CA SER A 214 6.20 9.51 -1.39
C SER A 214 6.27 8.72 -0.08
N ASP A 215 7.43 8.66 0.57
CA ASP A 215 7.64 8.07 1.89
C ASP A 215 6.88 8.84 2.98
N VAL A 216 6.98 10.18 3.00
CA VAL A 216 6.27 11.03 3.96
C VAL A 216 4.75 10.90 3.78
N ILE A 217 4.28 10.90 2.54
CA ILE A 217 2.85 10.68 2.23
C ILE A 217 2.40 9.31 2.73
N GLY A 218 3.18 8.26 2.46
CA GLY A 218 2.89 6.91 2.90
C GLY A 218 2.84 6.80 4.42
N SER A 219 3.80 7.38 5.15
CA SER A 219 3.78 7.42 6.62
C SER A 219 2.56 8.16 7.18
N CYS A 220 2.13 9.25 6.54
CA CYS A 220 0.91 9.95 6.93
C CYS A 220 -0.34 9.07 6.75
N ILE A 221 -0.42 8.34 5.63
CA ILE A 221 -1.53 7.42 5.35
C ILE A 221 -1.54 6.28 6.37
N ILE A 222 -0.40 5.66 6.66
CA ILE A 222 -0.28 4.60 7.67
C ILE A 222 -0.83 5.08 9.01
N LYS A 223 -0.38 6.25 9.48
CA LYS A 223 -0.80 6.81 10.76
C LYS A 223 -2.28 7.17 10.81
N TRP A 224 -2.85 7.68 9.70
CA TRP A 224 -4.28 7.92 9.58
C TRP A 224 -5.06 6.60 9.67
N THR A 225 -4.64 5.58 8.92
CA THR A 225 -5.28 4.27 8.86
C THR A 225 -5.23 3.54 10.22
N GLU A 226 -4.12 3.60 10.94
CA GLU A 226 -4.00 3.02 12.29
C GLU A 226 -5.01 3.64 13.27
N LYS A 227 -5.12 4.98 13.28
CA LYS A 227 -6.09 5.68 14.13
C LYS A 227 -7.53 5.36 13.74
N TRP A 228 -7.80 5.30 12.44
CA TRP A 228 -9.12 4.92 11.93
C TRP A 228 -9.48 3.48 12.32
N LEU A 229 -8.56 2.51 12.18
CA LEU A 229 -8.77 1.12 12.62
C LEU A 229 -9.01 1.04 14.14
N LEU A 230 -8.29 1.83 14.94
CA LEU A 230 -8.51 1.91 16.40
C LEU A 230 -9.90 2.45 16.74
N ARG A 231 -10.44 3.41 15.96
CA ARG A 231 -11.80 3.93 16.14
C ARG A 231 -12.86 2.87 15.84
N ILE A 232 -12.65 2.07 14.79
CA ILE A 232 -13.52 0.94 14.45
C ILE A 232 -13.50 -0.11 15.56
N LYS A 233 -12.30 -0.54 16.00
CA LYS A 233 -12.16 -1.57 17.06
C LYS A 233 -12.82 -1.17 18.39
N LYS A 234 -12.83 0.13 18.70
CA LYS A 234 -13.44 0.67 19.93
C LYS A 234 -14.98 0.80 19.85
N ASN A 235 -15.62 0.33 18.78
CA ASN A 235 -17.06 0.46 18.57
C ASN A 235 -17.58 1.90 18.75
N ILE A 236 -16.81 2.92 18.31
CA ILE A 236 -17.33 4.29 18.17
C ILE A 236 -18.15 4.36 16.87
N HIS A 237 -19.10 3.43 16.71
CA HIS A 237 -19.87 3.23 15.48
C HIS A 237 -21.05 4.20 15.36
N ASP A 238 -21.45 4.89 16.43
CA ASP A 238 -22.72 5.63 16.43
C ASP A 238 -22.68 7.01 15.78
N HIS A 239 -21.53 7.52 15.31
CA HIS A 239 -21.42 8.95 14.97
C HIS A 239 -20.77 9.33 13.63
N LEU A 240 -20.32 8.39 12.77
CA LEU A 240 -19.48 8.79 11.61
C LEU A 240 -20.10 8.66 10.23
N ASN A 241 -21.21 7.93 10.02
CA ASN A 241 -21.77 7.71 8.68
C ASN A 241 -20.71 7.27 7.63
N GLU A 242 -19.58 6.72 8.07
CA GLU A 242 -18.47 6.31 7.22
C GLU A 242 -18.58 4.81 6.99
N GLU A 243 -18.91 4.41 5.76
CA GLU A 243 -18.85 3.01 5.39
C GLU A 243 -17.38 2.55 5.37
N PRO A 244 -16.99 1.56 6.18
CA PRO A 244 -15.60 1.12 6.24
C PRO A 244 -15.07 0.66 4.89
N ARG A 245 -15.95 0.07 4.07
CA ARG A 245 -15.67 -0.34 2.70
C ARG A 245 -15.24 0.84 1.82
N VAL A 246 -16.05 1.90 1.74
CA VAL A 246 -15.75 3.10 0.94
C VAL A 246 -14.44 3.74 1.40
N THR A 247 -14.18 3.70 2.71
CA THR A 247 -12.95 4.24 3.27
C THR A 247 -11.72 3.50 2.78
N ILE A 248 -11.71 2.16 2.85
CA ILE A 248 -10.59 1.35 2.34
C ILE A 248 -10.42 1.53 0.83
N GLU A 249 -11.50 1.50 0.06
CA GLU A 249 -11.44 1.71 -1.40
C GLU A 249 -10.81 3.06 -1.76
N SER A 250 -11.15 4.09 -0.98
CA SER A 250 -10.63 5.44 -1.19
C SER A 250 -9.16 5.57 -0.76
N LEU A 251 -8.73 4.89 0.32
CA LEU A 251 -7.32 4.78 0.69
C LEU A 251 -6.49 4.08 -0.40
N VAL A 252 -6.97 2.95 -0.93
CA VAL A 252 -6.27 2.20 -1.99
C VAL A 252 -6.02 3.07 -3.22
N LYS A 253 -6.96 3.95 -3.58
CA LYS A 253 -6.82 4.88 -4.71
C LYS A 253 -5.78 5.98 -4.48
N VAL A 254 -5.50 6.34 -3.23
CA VAL A 254 -4.64 7.48 -2.87
C VAL A 254 -3.21 7.08 -2.55
N LEU A 255 -2.98 5.79 -2.22
CA LEU A 255 -1.65 5.28 -1.91
C LEU A 255 -0.62 5.65 -3.01
N PRO A 256 0.55 6.22 -2.66
CA PRO A 256 1.62 6.49 -3.62
C PRO A 256 2.06 5.21 -4.31
N THR A 257 2.46 5.22 -5.59
CA THR A 257 2.77 3.99 -6.35
C THR A 257 4.25 3.60 -6.28
N GLU A 258 5.09 4.42 -5.65
CA GLU A 258 6.52 4.18 -5.52
C GLU A 258 6.82 2.99 -4.60
N LYS A 259 7.95 2.29 -4.84
CA LYS A 259 8.31 1.04 -4.14
C LYS A 259 8.59 1.23 -2.65
N ASP A 260 9.13 2.39 -2.26
CA ASP A 260 9.53 2.66 -0.87
C ASP A 260 8.55 3.60 -0.16
N SER A 261 7.37 3.84 -0.73
CA SER A 261 6.39 4.75 -0.11
C SER A 261 5.77 4.15 1.16
N VAL A 262 5.51 2.85 1.16
CA VAL A 262 4.70 2.18 2.19
C VAL A 262 5.26 0.77 2.41
N CYS A 263 5.36 0.34 3.67
CA CYS A 263 5.89 -0.98 4.00
C CYS A 263 4.95 -2.12 3.56
N CYS A 264 5.53 -3.28 3.23
CA CYS A 264 4.76 -4.46 2.82
C CYS A 264 3.82 -4.94 3.92
N ASN A 265 4.25 -4.86 5.18
CA ASN A 265 3.41 -5.25 6.32
C ASN A 265 2.10 -4.43 6.35
N PHE A 266 2.16 -3.12 6.15
CA PHE A 266 0.95 -2.29 6.09
C PHE A 266 0.04 -2.68 4.92
N LEU A 267 0.60 -2.89 3.73
CA LEU A 267 -0.19 -3.26 2.55
C LEU A 267 -0.86 -4.63 2.70
N LEU A 268 -0.19 -5.58 3.36
CA LEU A 268 -0.76 -6.87 3.72
C LEU A 268 -1.91 -6.74 4.73
N HIS A 269 -1.76 -5.88 5.75
CA HIS A 269 -2.85 -5.59 6.68
C HIS A 269 -4.02 -4.89 5.97
N LEU A 270 -3.75 -3.95 5.08
CA LEU A 270 -4.76 -3.27 4.28
C LEU A 270 -5.49 -4.26 3.36
N LEU A 271 -4.75 -5.20 2.75
CA LEU A 271 -5.31 -6.26 1.92
C LEU A 271 -6.23 -7.16 2.73
N LYS A 272 -5.80 -7.59 3.92
CA LYS A 272 -6.62 -8.37 4.85
C LYS A 272 -7.90 -7.64 5.23
N VAL A 273 -7.81 -6.37 5.63
CA VAL A 273 -8.99 -5.57 5.98
C VAL A 273 -9.90 -5.39 4.75
N GLY A 274 -9.33 -5.17 3.57
CA GLY A 274 -10.07 -5.09 2.31
C GLY A 274 -10.85 -6.38 1.98
N MET A 275 -10.26 -7.55 2.23
CA MET A 275 -10.93 -8.84 2.08
C MET A 275 -12.09 -9.01 3.06
N VAL A 276 -11.87 -8.68 4.35
CA VAL A 276 -12.91 -8.76 5.38
C VAL A 276 -14.08 -7.82 5.07
N MET A 277 -13.78 -6.62 4.54
CA MET A 277 -14.78 -5.60 4.21
C MET A 277 -15.40 -5.75 2.81
N ASN A 278 -15.02 -6.79 2.04
CA ASN A 278 -15.50 -7.06 0.69
C ASN A 278 -15.43 -5.83 -0.25
N ILE A 279 -14.24 -5.22 -0.36
CA ILE A 279 -14.00 -4.10 -1.29
C ILE A 279 -14.07 -4.56 -2.76
N ASN A 280 -14.16 -3.60 -3.69
CA ASN A 280 -14.13 -3.88 -5.13
C ASN A 280 -12.95 -4.83 -5.50
N PRO A 281 -13.21 -5.98 -6.16
CA PRO A 281 -12.19 -6.97 -6.52
C PRO A 281 -11.10 -6.41 -7.44
N GLU A 282 -11.38 -5.39 -8.25
CA GLU A 282 -10.36 -4.73 -9.08
C GLU A 282 -9.32 -3.99 -8.23
N LEU A 283 -9.78 -3.26 -7.21
CA LEU A 283 -8.89 -2.57 -6.26
C LEU A 283 -8.12 -3.57 -5.39
N LEU A 284 -8.77 -4.68 -5.03
CA LEU A 284 -8.11 -5.79 -4.33
C LEU A 284 -6.97 -6.36 -5.18
N MET A 285 -7.22 -6.62 -6.46
CA MET A 285 -6.20 -7.13 -7.39
C MET A 285 -5.03 -6.14 -7.58
N VAL A 286 -5.30 -4.83 -7.63
CA VAL A 286 -4.25 -3.81 -7.69
C VAL A 286 -3.36 -3.88 -6.45
N LEU A 287 -3.98 -4.02 -5.26
CA LEU A 287 -3.25 -4.15 -4.01
C LEU A 287 -2.45 -5.46 -3.95
N GLU A 288 -3.05 -6.59 -4.33
CA GLU A 288 -2.37 -7.90 -4.40
C GLU A 288 -1.14 -7.85 -5.31
N LYS A 289 -1.28 -7.32 -6.53
CA LYS A 289 -0.16 -7.17 -7.47
C LYS A 289 0.95 -6.29 -6.90
N ARG A 290 0.56 -5.22 -6.20
CA ARG A 290 1.52 -4.32 -5.57
C ARG A 290 2.31 -5.01 -4.46
N VAL A 291 1.62 -5.72 -3.55
CA VAL A 291 2.27 -6.49 -2.48
C VAL A 291 3.18 -7.56 -3.07
N ALA A 292 2.71 -8.28 -4.10
CA ALA A 292 3.48 -9.28 -4.80
C ALA A 292 4.83 -8.73 -5.29
N LEU A 293 4.84 -7.55 -5.91
CA LEU A 293 6.07 -6.90 -6.38
C LEU A 293 7.01 -6.42 -5.25
N LEU A 294 6.49 -6.23 -4.04
CA LEU A 294 7.29 -5.85 -2.87
C LEU A 294 7.92 -7.05 -2.17
N LEU A 295 7.43 -8.28 -2.40
CA LEU A 295 8.01 -9.49 -1.80
C LEU A 295 9.51 -9.64 -2.07
N GLU A 296 10.03 -9.08 -3.18
CA GLU A 296 11.45 -9.09 -3.52
C GLU A 296 12.34 -8.36 -2.49
N SER A 297 11.79 -7.39 -1.76
CA SER A 297 12.51 -6.55 -0.80
C SER A 297 12.07 -6.75 0.65
N CYS A 298 11.22 -7.75 0.93
CA CYS A 298 10.65 -7.97 2.26
C CYS A 298 11.43 -8.97 3.09
N SER A 299 11.31 -8.83 4.42
CA SER A 299 11.73 -9.85 5.37
C SER A 299 10.59 -10.81 5.70
N ALA A 300 10.90 -11.99 6.22
CA ALA A 300 9.88 -12.93 6.71
C ALA A 300 9.01 -12.33 7.83
N GLY A 301 9.56 -11.40 8.63
CA GLY A 301 8.82 -10.69 9.67
C GLY A 301 7.71 -9.79 9.12
N ASP A 302 7.91 -9.20 7.95
CA ASP A 302 6.92 -8.32 7.32
C ASP A 302 5.67 -9.09 6.87
N LEU A 303 5.81 -10.39 6.59
CA LEU A 303 4.71 -11.27 6.20
C LEU A 303 3.83 -11.72 7.38
N MET A 304 4.22 -11.40 8.62
CA MET A 304 3.56 -11.87 9.83
C MET A 304 2.27 -11.09 10.12
N VAL A 305 1.22 -11.40 9.38
CA VAL A 305 -0.12 -10.83 9.57
C VAL A 305 -0.94 -11.71 10.49
N LYS A 306 -1.38 -11.16 11.62
CA LYS A 306 -2.14 -11.93 12.63
C LYS A 306 -3.59 -12.16 12.20
N ASN A 307 -4.15 -13.31 12.58
CA ASN A 307 -5.59 -13.53 12.52
C ASN A 307 -6.31 -12.82 13.69
N HIS A 308 -7.53 -12.34 13.42
CA HIS A 308 -8.38 -11.65 14.41
C HIS A 308 -9.50 -12.55 14.96
N HIS A 309 -9.61 -13.78 14.46
CA HIS A 309 -10.58 -14.78 14.90
C HIS A 309 -9.93 -15.79 15.85
N GLY A 310 -10.74 -16.31 16.77
CA GLY A 310 -10.32 -16.87 18.06
C GLY A 310 -9.50 -18.16 18.01
N ASP A 311 -9.39 -18.77 19.19
CA ASP A 311 -8.49 -19.86 19.65
C ASP A 311 -8.27 -21.09 18.73
N LYS A 312 -9.04 -21.23 17.63
CA LYS A 312 -8.99 -22.36 16.69
C LYS A 312 -8.22 -22.08 15.41
N ASP A 313 -8.03 -20.82 15.06
CA ASP A 313 -7.30 -20.45 13.84
C ASP A 313 -5.80 -20.35 14.14
N SER A 314 -4.98 -20.47 13.10
CA SER A 314 -3.55 -20.16 13.19
C SER A 314 -3.35 -18.70 13.63
N VAL A 315 -2.32 -18.43 14.41
CA VAL A 315 -1.93 -17.09 14.86
C VAL A 315 -1.70 -16.16 13.66
N TYR A 316 -1.13 -16.71 12.56
CA TYR A 316 -0.83 -15.99 11.33
C TYR A 316 -1.69 -16.44 10.14
N ASP A 317 -1.98 -15.51 9.25
CA ASP A 317 -2.81 -15.73 8.07
C ASP A 317 -2.00 -16.31 6.90
N ALA A 318 -1.80 -17.63 6.91
CA ALA A 318 -1.10 -18.34 5.84
C ALA A 318 -1.80 -18.22 4.49
N ASN A 319 -3.14 -18.16 4.46
CA ASN A 319 -3.91 -18.10 3.22
C ASN A 319 -3.74 -16.77 2.48
N LEU A 320 -3.62 -15.66 3.22
CA LEU A 320 -3.27 -14.36 2.66
C LEU A 320 -1.93 -14.42 1.92
N ILE A 321 -0.91 -15.04 2.54
CA ILE A 321 0.42 -15.13 1.94
C ILE A 321 0.43 -16.05 0.72
N ILE A 322 -0.29 -17.19 0.76
CA ILE A 322 -0.47 -18.07 -0.42
C ILE A 322 -0.96 -17.25 -1.61
N ARG A 323 -2.04 -16.46 -1.42
CA ARG A 323 -2.64 -15.65 -2.46
C ARG A 323 -1.68 -14.62 -3.05
N VAL A 324 -0.88 -13.96 -2.22
CA VAL A 324 0.12 -12.97 -2.67
C VAL A 324 1.26 -13.64 -3.44
N VAL A 325 1.73 -14.81 -2.98
CA VAL A 325 2.78 -15.58 -3.68
C VAL A 325 2.27 -16.09 -5.04
N GLU A 326 1.05 -16.60 -5.11
CA GLU A 326 0.42 -16.99 -6.38
C GLU A 326 0.26 -15.80 -7.34
N ALA A 327 -0.11 -14.62 -6.82
CA ALA A 327 -0.16 -13.39 -7.60
C ALA A 327 1.24 -12.98 -8.09
N TYR A 328 2.28 -13.15 -7.28
CA TYR A 328 3.67 -12.89 -7.69
C TYR A 328 4.12 -13.81 -8.82
N VAL A 329 3.88 -15.11 -8.69
CA VAL A 329 4.21 -16.09 -9.74
C VAL A 329 3.47 -15.78 -11.04
N SER A 330 2.22 -15.32 -10.95
CA SER A 330 1.44 -14.90 -12.11
C SER A 330 1.94 -13.61 -12.77
N CYS A 331 2.56 -12.71 -12.01
CA CYS A 331 3.08 -11.42 -12.51
C CYS A 331 4.49 -11.53 -13.09
N VAL A 332 5.30 -12.47 -12.61
CA VAL A 332 6.72 -12.57 -12.99
C VAL A 332 6.88 -13.45 -14.23
N SER A 333 7.54 -12.89 -15.26
CA SER A 333 7.92 -13.66 -16.45
C SER A 333 8.96 -14.72 -16.08
N SER A 334 8.85 -15.91 -16.69
CA SER A 334 9.70 -17.09 -16.44
C SER A 334 11.22 -16.89 -16.58
N ASN A 335 11.68 -15.72 -17.06
CA ASN A 335 13.08 -15.41 -17.30
C ASN A 335 13.83 -14.77 -16.09
N SER A 336 13.17 -14.52 -14.95
CA SER A 336 13.81 -13.91 -13.76
C SER A 336 13.96 -14.86 -12.58
N ILE A 337 14.61 -16.01 -12.80
CA ILE A 337 14.87 -17.04 -11.78
C ILE A 337 15.56 -16.45 -10.54
N SER A 338 16.46 -15.47 -10.71
CA SER A 338 17.14 -14.80 -9.59
C SER A 338 16.19 -14.07 -8.65
N ARG A 339 15.17 -13.39 -9.18
CA ARG A 339 14.16 -12.68 -8.37
C ARG A 339 13.22 -13.65 -7.67
N ILE A 340 12.81 -14.70 -8.37
CA ILE A 340 11.95 -15.75 -7.80
C ILE A 340 12.70 -16.48 -6.67
N SER A 341 14.02 -16.68 -6.80
CA SER A 341 14.84 -17.30 -5.75
C SER A 341 14.93 -16.45 -4.47
N VAL A 342 14.92 -15.11 -4.58
CA VAL A 342 14.89 -14.24 -3.39
C VAL A 342 13.57 -14.42 -2.64
N VAL A 343 12.44 -14.35 -3.35
CA VAL A 343 11.11 -14.57 -2.76
C VAL A 343 10.97 -15.97 -2.18
N ALA A 344 11.54 -16.99 -2.83
CA ALA A 344 11.58 -18.35 -2.28
C ALA A 344 12.30 -18.42 -0.92
N SER A 345 13.40 -17.69 -0.76
CA SER A 345 14.08 -17.61 0.54
C SER A 345 13.21 -16.97 1.61
N VAL A 346 12.50 -15.88 1.27
CA VAL A 346 11.61 -15.17 2.20
C VAL A 346 10.42 -16.06 2.60
N VAL A 347 9.82 -16.77 1.65
CA VAL A 347 8.71 -17.72 1.90
C VAL A 347 9.18 -18.90 2.74
N ASP A 348 10.36 -19.46 2.48
CA ASP A 348 10.92 -20.57 3.27
C ASP A 348 11.24 -20.12 4.71
N GLU A 349 11.72 -18.88 4.90
CA GLU A 349 11.93 -18.29 6.23
C GLU A 349 10.60 -18.04 6.96
N TYR A 350 9.58 -17.53 6.25
CA TYR A 350 8.23 -17.39 6.80
C TYR A 350 7.63 -18.74 7.20
N LEU A 351 7.78 -19.76 6.36
CA LEU A 351 7.34 -21.13 6.64
C LEU A 351 7.99 -21.67 7.91
N ALA A 352 9.29 -21.42 8.12
CA ALA A 352 9.96 -21.83 9.35
C ALA A 352 9.36 -21.15 10.60
N LEU A 353 8.96 -19.87 10.51
CA LEU A 353 8.32 -19.15 11.61
C LEU A 353 6.90 -19.65 11.90
N VAL A 354 6.07 -19.81 10.86
CA VAL A 354 4.67 -20.23 11.02
C VAL A 354 4.55 -21.73 11.35
N SER A 355 5.54 -22.54 10.97
CA SER A 355 5.56 -23.97 11.29
C SER A 355 5.53 -24.27 12.80
N MET A 356 5.92 -23.31 13.63
CA MET A 356 5.88 -23.42 15.09
C MET A 356 4.46 -23.31 15.67
N ASP A 357 3.50 -22.87 14.87
CA ASP A 357 2.09 -22.73 15.24
C ASP A 357 1.35 -24.06 15.15
N SER A 358 0.86 -24.57 16.28
CA SER A 358 0.14 -25.84 16.39
C SER A 358 -1.20 -25.87 15.65
N ASN A 359 -1.75 -24.69 15.29
CA ASN A 359 -3.03 -24.58 14.57
C ASN A 359 -2.84 -24.45 13.05
N LEU A 360 -1.60 -24.49 12.53
CA LEU A 360 -1.34 -24.41 11.10
C LEU A 360 -1.77 -25.69 10.38
N SER A 361 -2.73 -25.59 9.45
CA SER A 361 -3.20 -26.75 8.69
C SER A 361 -2.14 -27.32 7.74
N VAL A 362 -2.14 -28.65 7.59
CA VAL A 362 -1.27 -29.38 6.64
C VAL A 362 -1.43 -28.85 5.21
N LYS A 363 -2.67 -28.57 4.81
CA LYS A 363 -3.00 -28.04 3.48
C LYS A 363 -2.38 -26.67 3.24
N SER A 364 -2.46 -25.75 4.20
CA SER A 364 -1.85 -24.42 4.07
C SER A 364 -0.33 -24.49 4.00
N PHE A 365 0.30 -25.38 4.79
CA PHE A 365 1.74 -25.63 4.70
C PHE A 365 2.13 -26.15 3.31
N GLN A 366 1.41 -27.16 2.81
CA GLN A 366 1.66 -27.74 1.49
C GLN A 366 1.55 -26.69 0.38
N LEU A 367 0.46 -25.91 0.39
CA LEU A 367 0.23 -24.86 -0.62
C LEU A 367 1.34 -23.82 -0.61
N LEU A 368 1.82 -23.38 0.55
CA LEU A 368 2.96 -22.45 0.63
C LEU A 368 4.27 -23.07 0.13
N ALA A 369 4.53 -24.35 0.45
CA ALA A 369 5.72 -25.05 -0.01
C ALA A 369 5.73 -25.21 -1.54
N GLU A 370 4.57 -25.47 -2.14
CA GLU A 370 4.37 -25.73 -3.57
C GLU A 370 3.99 -24.46 -4.38
N ALA A 371 3.75 -23.31 -3.74
CA ALA A 371 3.30 -22.08 -4.40
C ALA A 371 4.31 -21.51 -5.42
N LEU A 372 5.59 -21.84 -5.28
CA LEU A 372 6.67 -21.36 -6.15
C LEU A 372 7.17 -22.47 -7.10
N PRO A 373 7.58 -22.14 -8.34
CA PRO A 373 8.12 -23.13 -9.28
C PRO A 373 9.34 -23.87 -8.71
N GLU A 374 9.54 -25.13 -9.09
CA GLU A 374 10.70 -25.92 -8.62
C GLU A 374 12.05 -25.27 -8.94
N ALA A 375 12.13 -24.53 -10.05
CA ALA A 375 13.33 -23.80 -10.46
C ALA A 375 13.65 -22.59 -9.55
N ALA A 376 12.72 -22.16 -8.70
CA ALA A 376 12.92 -21.07 -7.75
C ALA A 376 13.95 -21.42 -6.67
N ARG A 377 13.99 -22.68 -6.25
CA ARG A 377 14.86 -23.14 -5.17
C ARG A 377 16.08 -23.86 -5.73
N SER A 378 17.24 -23.25 -5.53
CA SER A 378 18.55 -23.86 -5.82
C SER A 378 19.05 -24.76 -4.68
N CYS A 379 18.59 -24.51 -3.45
CA CYS A 379 18.92 -25.28 -2.26
C CYS A 379 17.66 -25.46 -1.40
N HIS A 380 17.43 -26.66 -0.89
CA HIS A 380 16.24 -27.01 -0.10
C HIS A 380 16.47 -27.01 1.42
N ASP A 381 17.63 -26.56 1.90
CA ASP A 381 17.97 -26.60 3.32
C ASP A 381 17.02 -25.78 4.21
N ARG A 382 16.60 -24.60 3.75
CA ARG A 382 15.64 -23.75 4.48
C ARG A 382 14.25 -24.40 4.53
N LEU A 383 13.80 -24.91 3.38
CA LEU A 383 12.55 -25.65 3.28
C LEU A 383 12.54 -26.90 4.19
N TYR A 384 13.65 -27.66 4.23
CA TYR A 384 13.81 -28.80 5.13
C TYR A 384 13.74 -28.40 6.60
N ARG A 385 14.38 -27.29 6.99
CA ARG A 385 14.26 -26.76 8.37
C ARG A 385 12.82 -26.41 8.73
N ALA A 386 12.07 -25.81 7.81
CA ALA A 386 10.66 -25.51 8.02
C ALA A 386 9.81 -26.79 8.16
N MET A 387 10.08 -27.82 7.34
CA MET A 387 9.42 -29.12 7.44
C MET A 387 9.74 -29.82 8.76
N ASP A 388 11.00 -29.86 9.19
CA ASP A 388 11.39 -30.45 10.47
C ASP A 388 10.75 -29.71 11.66
N ALA A 389 10.72 -28.38 11.61
CA ALA A 389 10.03 -27.57 12.60
C ALA A 389 8.52 -27.86 12.65
N TYR A 390 7.86 -28.01 11.50
CA TYR A 390 6.44 -28.37 11.41
C TYR A 390 6.15 -29.77 11.99
N LEU A 391 6.95 -30.77 11.60
CA LEU A 391 6.83 -32.13 12.11
C LEU A 391 7.11 -32.21 13.63
N LYS A 392 7.97 -31.31 14.14
CA LYS A 392 8.25 -31.19 15.58
C LYS A 392 7.06 -30.62 16.37
N SER A 393 6.38 -29.61 15.83
CA SER A 393 5.23 -28.96 16.47
C SER A 393 3.94 -29.77 16.33
N HIS A 394 3.85 -30.67 15.33
CA HIS A 394 2.66 -31.49 15.05
C HIS A 394 2.95 -33.00 15.18
N PRO A 395 3.14 -33.53 16.40
CA PRO A 395 3.45 -34.96 16.60
C PRO A 395 2.29 -35.90 16.22
N ILE A 396 1.05 -35.38 16.18
CA ILE A 396 -0.19 -36.16 15.99
C ILE A 396 -0.43 -36.52 14.50
N LEU A 397 0.36 -36.00 13.57
CA LEU A 397 0.18 -36.22 12.12
C LEU A 397 0.22 -37.71 11.74
N THR A 398 -0.64 -38.10 10.80
CA THR A 398 -0.63 -39.42 10.16
C THR A 398 0.55 -39.58 9.20
N GLU A 399 0.91 -40.82 8.83
CA GLU A 399 2.00 -41.07 7.88
C GLU A 399 1.74 -40.40 6.52
N GLU A 400 0.49 -40.44 6.02
CA GLU A 400 0.07 -39.77 4.79
C GLU A 400 0.23 -38.24 4.85
N GLU A 401 -0.11 -37.62 5.98
CA GLU A 401 0.08 -36.18 6.17
C GLU A 401 1.56 -35.82 6.23
N ARG A 402 2.39 -36.61 6.91
CA ARG A 402 3.85 -36.38 6.93
C ARG A 402 4.45 -36.53 5.53
N GLU A 403 3.99 -37.51 4.75
CA GLU A 403 4.38 -37.65 3.33
C GLU A 403 3.95 -36.44 2.50
N SER A 404 2.74 -35.93 2.71
CA SER A 404 2.24 -34.76 1.99
C SER A 404 3.07 -33.50 2.26
N VAL A 405 3.45 -33.27 3.53
CA VAL A 405 4.31 -32.15 3.95
C VAL A 405 5.69 -32.25 3.32
N CYS A 406 6.26 -33.45 3.26
CA CYS A 406 7.62 -33.66 2.76
C CYS A 406 7.71 -33.75 1.22
N ARG A 407 6.57 -33.79 0.52
CA ARG A 407 6.52 -34.00 -0.94
C ARG A 407 7.30 -32.96 -1.75
N ALA A 408 7.27 -31.71 -1.34
CA ALA A 408 7.93 -30.60 -2.04
C ALA A 408 9.46 -30.62 -1.96
N MET A 409 10.04 -31.48 -1.09
CA MET A 409 11.49 -31.54 -0.88
C MET A 409 12.17 -32.50 -1.86
N ASP A 410 12.98 -31.94 -2.76
CA ASP A 410 13.99 -32.67 -3.54
C ASP A 410 15.28 -32.91 -2.73
N TYR A 411 15.66 -34.17 -2.57
CA TYR A 411 16.90 -34.59 -1.91
C TYR A 411 18.15 -34.05 -2.62
N HIS A 412 18.17 -34.01 -3.96
CA HIS A 412 19.38 -33.66 -4.71
C HIS A 412 19.82 -32.21 -4.45
N LYS A 413 18.88 -31.36 -4.01
CA LYS A 413 19.09 -29.95 -3.68
C LYS A 413 19.41 -29.69 -2.20
N LEU A 414 19.46 -30.73 -1.37
CA LEU A 414 19.92 -30.62 0.02
C LEU A 414 21.45 -30.63 0.11
N SER A 415 22.01 -29.86 1.04
CA SER A 415 23.43 -29.91 1.40
C SER A 415 23.81 -31.23 2.07
N GLN A 416 25.10 -31.54 2.14
CA GLN A 416 25.58 -32.76 2.79
C GLN A 416 25.26 -32.77 4.29
N GLU A 417 25.30 -31.60 4.93
CA GLU A 417 24.95 -31.38 6.32
C GLU A 417 23.45 -31.63 6.56
N ALA A 418 22.58 -31.06 5.71
CA ALA A 418 21.14 -31.26 5.80
C ALA A 418 20.76 -32.73 5.56
N ARG A 419 21.41 -33.43 4.62
CA ARG A 419 21.21 -34.87 4.40
C ARG A 419 21.60 -35.71 5.60
N LYS A 420 22.74 -35.42 6.25
CA LYS A 420 23.16 -36.11 7.48
C LYS A 420 22.17 -35.93 8.61
N HIS A 421 21.58 -34.73 8.74
CA HIS A 421 20.53 -34.47 9.71
C HIS A 421 19.24 -35.23 9.37
N ALA A 422 18.82 -35.19 8.10
CA ALA A 422 17.62 -35.90 7.63
C ALA A 422 17.70 -37.42 7.83
N MET A 423 18.86 -38.04 7.60
CA MET A 423 19.06 -39.48 7.86
C MET A 423 18.95 -39.88 9.35
N ARG A 424 19.07 -38.93 10.27
CA ARG A 424 18.94 -39.15 11.72
C ARG A 424 17.59 -38.71 12.26
N ASN A 425 16.72 -38.19 11.41
CA ASN A 425 15.45 -37.61 11.82
C ASN A 425 14.33 -38.66 11.73
N ASP A 426 13.98 -39.23 12.88
CA ASP A 426 12.94 -40.26 13.00
C ASP A 426 11.52 -39.75 12.71
N ARG A 427 11.33 -38.42 12.56
CA ARG A 427 10.03 -37.82 12.25
C ARG A 427 9.69 -37.83 10.76
N LEU A 428 10.68 -38.06 9.90
CA LEU A 428 10.46 -38.13 8.46
C LEU A 428 9.74 -39.45 8.10
N PRO A 429 8.90 -39.44 7.05
CA PRO A 429 8.24 -40.67 6.62
C PRO A 429 9.23 -41.74 6.17
N SER A 430 8.83 -43.00 6.37
CA SER A 430 9.66 -44.19 6.12
C SER A 430 10.15 -44.29 4.66
N ASN A 431 9.28 -43.94 3.70
CA ASN A 431 9.58 -43.95 2.27
C ASN A 431 10.72 -42.97 1.86
N PHE A 432 10.85 -41.85 2.58
CA PHE A 432 11.91 -40.89 2.36
C PHE A 432 13.23 -41.45 2.86
N MET A 433 13.27 -42.06 4.04
CA MET A 433 14.48 -42.65 4.62
C MET A 433 15.12 -43.70 3.69
N VAL A 434 14.29 -44.53 3.03
CA VAL A 434 14.77 -45.47 2.00
C VAL A 434 15.39 -44.74 0.81
N ARG A 435 14.77 -43.66 0.32
CA ARG A 435 15.34 -42.82 -0.74
C ARG A 435 16.65 -42.17 -0.30
N PHE A 436 16.75 -41.74 0.97
CA PHE A 436 17.96 -41.14 1.53
C PHE A 436 19.14 -42.12 1.50
N ILE A 437 18.90 -43.37 1.94
CA ILE A 437 19.91 -44.43 1.98
C ILE A 437 20.33 -44.86 0.57
N LEU A 438 19.37 -45.08 -0.33
CA LEU A 438 19.64 -45.49 -1.72
C LEU A 438 20.54 -44.48 -2.44
N LEU A 439 20.26 -43.20 -2.25
CA LEU A 439 21.00 -42.14 -2.92
C LEU A 439 22.39 -41.93 -2.31
N ASP A 440 22.56 -42.14 -1.00
CA ASP A 440 23.88 -42.15 -0.38
C ASP A 440 24.73 -43.32 -0.92
N HIS A 441 24.15 -44.52 -1.05
CA HIS A 441 24.81 -45.67 -1.69
C HIS A 441 25.22 -45.38 -3.14
N LEU A 442 24.37 -44.70 -3.93
CA LEU A 442 24.70 -44.31 -5.31
C LEU A 442 25.82 -43.26 -5.37
N ASN A 443 25.85 -42.30 -4.45
CA ASN A 443 26.91 -41.30 -4.37
C ASN A 443 28.25 -41.92 -3.93
N MET A 444 28.21 -42.85 -2.96
CA MET A 444 29.37 -43.64 -2.56
C MET A 444 29.88 -44.50 -3.72
N ALA A 445 29.00 -45.19 -4.45
CA ALA A 445 29.36 -45.96 -5.64
C ALA A 445 29.95 -45.09 -6.76
N ARG A 446 29.40 -43.89 -7.01
CA ARG A 446 29.98 -42.92 -7.96
C ARG A 446 31.35 -42.42 -7.51
N SER A 447 31.54 -42.11 -6.22
CA SER A 447 32.84 -41.74 -5.67
C SER A 447 33.84 -42.89 -5.82
N MET A 448 33.41 -44.13 -5.60
CA MET A 448 34.27 -45.31 -5.79
C MET A 448 34.64 -45.52 -7.26
N VAL A 449 33.74 -45.26 -8.22
CA VAL A 449 34.06 -45.31 -9.66
C VAL A 449 34.98 -44.16 -10.06
N ASP A 450 34.78 -42.95 -9.54
CA ASP A 450 35.69 -41.81 -9.75
C ASP A 450 37.08 -42.06 -9.14
N ASP A 451 37.16 -42.69 -7.97
CA ASP A 451 38.42 -43.08 -7.34
C ASP A 451 39.07 -44.26 -8.09
N THR A 452 38.30 -45.24 -8.56
CA THR A 452 38.82 -46.34 -9.41
C THR A 452 39.34 -45.81 -10.74
N SER A 453 38.71 -44.76 -11.29
CA SER A 453 39.19 -44.06 -12.49
C SER A 453 40.48 -43.27 -12.25
N ARG A 454 40.77 -42.87 -11.00
CA ARG A 454 42.07 -42.31 -10.59
C ARG A 454 43.13 -43.40 -10.41
N PHE A 455 42.76 -44.59 -9.94
CA PHE A 455 43.69 -45.70 -9.73
C PHE A 455 44.04 -46.49 -11.01
N GLN A 456 43.16 -46.59 -12.01
CA GLN A 456 43.49 -47.23 -13.30
C GLN A 456 44.37 -46.39 -14.22
N ARG A 457 44.77 -45.17 -13.81
CA ARG A 457 45.58 -44.26 -14.64
C ARG A 457 47.08 -44.31 -14.33
N THR A 458 47.59 -45.41 -13.77
CA THR A 458 49.03 -45.61 -13.53
C THR A 458 49.51 -46.99 -13.98
N LYS A 459 49.61 -47.19 -15.30
CA LYS A 459 50.66 -47.97 -16.01
C LYS A 459 50.27 -48.16 -17.48
N THR A 460 50.40 -47.11 -18.27
CA THR A 460 51.00 -47.11 -19.63
C THR A 460 51.20 -45.64 -19.99
N GLN A 461 52.44 -45.21 -20.11
CA GLN A 461 52.74 -43.87 -20.63
C GLN A 461 52.38 -43.82 -22.11
N ALA A 462 51.29 -43.11 -22.42
CA ALA A 462 51.20 -42.30 -23.61
C ALA A 462 50.86 -40.88 -23.14
N PHE A 463 51.73 -39.94 -23.47
CA PHE A 463 51.59 -38.52 -23.15
C PHE A 463 50.21 -37.99 -23.55
N ILE A 464 49.32 -37.76 -22.57
CA ILE A 464 48.29 -36.72 -22.62
C ILE A 464 48.15 -36.14 -21.22
N THR A 465 48.77 -34.98 -21.00
CA THR A 465 48.66 -34.16 -19.80
C THR A 465 47.25 -33.58 -19.70
N VAL A 466 46.37 -34.21 -18.92
CA VAL A 466 45.11 -33.57 -18.44
C VAL A 466 45.38 -32.94 -17.08
N SER A 467 45.95 -31.74 -17.13
CA SER A 467 46.02 -30.84 -15.99
C SER A 467 44.62 -30.25 -15.75
N LYS A 468 44.09 -30.42 -14.54
CA LYS A 468 43.01 -29.61 -13.99
C LYS A 468 43.44 -28.13 -14.03
N SER A 469 42.92 -27.37 -14.98
CA SER A 469 43.01 -25.91 -14.99
C SER A 469 41.82 -25.35 -15.78
N PRO A 470 41.01 -24.45 -15.22
CA PRO A 470 39.81 -23.89 -15.88
C PRO A 470 40.13 -23.16 -17.18
N ALA A 471 41.38 -22.73 -17.39
CA ALA A 471 41.85 -22.10 -18.63
C ALA A 471 41.87 -23.03 -19.86
N LYS A 472 42.08 -24.35 -19.70
CA LYS A 472 42.14 -25.29 -20.84
C LYS A 472 40.77 -25.67 -21.39
N ASN A 473 39.75 -25.70 -20.53
CA ASN A 473 38.37 -25.90 -20.96
C ASN A 473 37.86 -24.69 -21.76
N LEU A 474 38.22 -23.47 -21.35
CA LEU A 474 37.88 -22.25 -22.09
C LEU A 474 38.50 -22.23 -23.50
N ILE A 475 39.77 -22.62 -23.64
CA ILE A 475 40.44 -22.66 -24.97
C ILE A 475 39.85 -23.77 -25.85
N ARG A 476 39.42 -24.90 -25.26
CA ARG A 476 38.75 -25.98 -25.99
C ARG A 476 37.37 -25.56 -26.48
N THR A 477 36.57 -24.93 -25.63
CA THR A 477 35.26 -24.41 -26.03
C THR A 477 35.38 -23.25 -27.03
N GLN A 478 36.43 -22.43 -26.94
CA GLN A 478 36.70 -21.38 -27.94
C GLN A 478 37.09 -21.94 -29.30
N LYS A 479 37.89 -23.02 -29.35
CA LYS A 479 38.19 -23.74 -30.59
C LYS A 479 36.97 -24.43 -31.17
N GLU A 480 36.15 -25.06 -30.34
CA GLU A 480 34.88 -25.68 -30.76
C GLU A 480 33.89 -24.63 -31.28
N LEU A 481 33.82 -23.45 -30.66
CA LEU A 481 33.03 -22.31 -31.14
C LEU A 481 33.53 -21.76 -32.47
N GLU A 482 34.84 -21.63 -32.67
CA GLU A 482 35.39 -21.15 -33.95
C GLU A 482 35.19 -22.17 -35.08
N ILE A 483 35.27 -23.47 -34.80
CA ILE A 483 34.94 -24.53 -35.76
C ILE A 483 33.45 -24.46 -36.13
N MET A 484 32.54 -24.37 -35.14
CA MET A 484 31.11 -24.19 -35.41
C MET A 484 30.83 -22.91 -36.19
N LYS A 485 31.55 -21.82 -35.93
CA LYS A 485 31.38 -20.54 -36.64
C LYS A 485 31.84 -20.63 -38.09
N GLN A 486 32.91 -21.36 -38.37
CA GLN A 486 33.35 -21.66 -39.73
C GLN A 486 32.34 -22.56 -40.46
N GLU A 487 31.79 -23.55 -39.77
CA GLU A 487 30.78 -24.45 -40.32
C GLU A 487 29.46 -23.73 -40.62
N VAL A 488 29.03 -22.82 -39.74
CA VAL A 488 27.88 -21.94 -39.98
C VAL A 488 28.12 -21.00 -41.16
N LYS A 489 29.34 -20.46 -41.33
CA LYS A 489 29.69 -19.67 -42.52
C LYS A 489 29.62 -20.51 -43.80
N ARG A 490 30.11 -21.75 -43.77
CA ARG A 490 30.03 -22.69 -44.89
C ARG A 490 28.58 -23.02 -45.23
N LEU A 491 27.74 -23.30 -44.23
CA LEU A 491 26.31 -23.57 -44.42
C LEU A 491 25.56 -22.34 -44.98
N LYS A 492 25.93 -21.13 -44.56
CA LYS A 492 25.36 -19.89 -45.13
C LYS A 492 25.72 -19.70 -46.60
N LEU A 493 26.96 -20.03 -47.00
CA LEU A 493 27.36 -20.00 -48.40
C LEU A 493 26.55 -21.02 -49.23
N GLN A 494 26.44 -22.26 -48.74
CA GLN A 494 25.62 -23.29 -49.42
C GLN A 494 24.14 -22.89 -49.51
N LEU A 495 23.60 -22.25 -48.49
CA LEU A 495 22.22 -21.74 -48.52
C LEU A 495 22.05 -20.63 -49.55
N ASN A 496 23.02 -19.72 -49.67
CA ASN A 496 22.99 -18.68 -50.70
C ASN A 496 23.07 -19.27 -52.11
N ASP A 497 23.91 -20.27 -52.34
CA ASP A 497 24.01 -20.96 -53.63
C ASP A 497 22.70 -21.67 -53.98
N LEU A 498 22.06 -22.33 -53.00
CA LEU A 498 20.74 -22.93 -53.18
C LEU A 498 19.66 -21.89 -53.47
N GLN A 499 19.71 -20.72 -52.84
CA GLN A 499 18.78 -19.61 -53.11
C GLN A 499 18.98 -19.03 -54.52
N LEU A 500 20.23 -18.91 -54.98
CA LEU A 500 20.58 -18.49 -56.35
C LEU A 500 20.08 -19.51 -57.38
N CYS A 501 20.32 -20.80 -57.13
CA CYS A 501 19.81 -21.89 -57.96
C CYS A 501 18.27 -21.89 -58.01
N ARG A 502 17.60 -21.67 -56.88
CA ARG A 502 16.13 -21.50 -56.82
C ARG A 502 15.67 -20.32 -57.67
N LEU A 503 16.36 -19.18 -57.62
CA LEU A 503 16.04 -17.99 -58.41
C LEU A 503 16.24 -18.23 -59.92
N GLU A 504 17.28 -18.96 -60.31
CA GLU A 504 17.50 -19.34 -61.71
C GLU A 504 16.43 -20.32 -62.20
N LEU A 505 16.05 -21.32 -61.39
CA LEU A 505 14.95 -22.22 -61.70
C LEU A 505 13.63 -21.45 -61.82
N GLN A 506 13.35 -20.50 -60.93
CA GLN A 506 12.17 -19.63 -61.04
C GLN A 506 12.20 -18.74 -62.30
N LYS A 507 13.38 -18.26 -62.72
CA LYS A 507 13.53 -17.53 -63.99
C LYS A 507 13.34 -18.43 -65.21
N LYS A 508 13.80 -19.68 -65.18
CA LYS A 508 13.57 -20.67 -66.25
C LYS A 508 12.09 -21.07 -66.34
N VAL A 509 11.42 -21.27 -65.21
CA VAL A 509 9.97 -21.53 -65.16
C VAL A 509 9.16 -20.34 -65.71
N LYS A 510 9.56 -19.10 -65.41
CA LYS A 510 8.93 -17.89 -65.98
C LYS A 510 9.22 -17.68 -67.47
N ARG A 511 10.32 -18.23 -68.01
CA ARG A 511 10.65 -18.17 -69.45
C ARG A 511 10.03 -19.30 -70.26
N GLY A 512 9.72 -20.45 -69.65
CA GLY A 512 8.96 -21.54 -70.26
C GLY A 512 7.44 -21.36 -70.26
N ALA A 513 6.94 -20.24 -69.71
CA ALA A 513 5.53 -19.89 -69.65
C ALA A 513 5.17 -18.66 -70.52
N ARG A 514 5.98 -18.36 -71.54
CA ARG A 514 5.68 -17.38 -72.60
C ARG A 514 5.60 -18.07 -73.96
#